data_AF-A0A5M8FHU2-F1
#
_entry.id   AF-A0A5M8FHU2-F1
#
_cell.length_a   1.000
_cell.length_b   1.000
_cell.length_c   1.000
_cell.angle_alpha   90.00
_cell.angle_beta   90.00
_cell.angle_gamma   90.00
#
_symmetry.space_group_name_H-M   'P 1'
#
loop_
_entity.id
_entity.type
_entity.pdbx_description
1 polymer ?
#
loop_
_entity_poly.entity_id
_entity_poly.type
_entity_poly.pdbx_seq_one_letter_code
_entity_poly.pdbx_strand_id
1 'polypeptide(L)'
;MEADVQTPMERVERLYADLVLHYGEGDQREIRAAAKILLVALAKFREHGGPQWESLLDEYVNALKQDPARFERMLESNRATASDQLLA
;
A
#
# COMPACT_ATOMS: atom_id res chain seq x y z
N MET A 1 21.05 -9.43 15.46
CA MET A 1 20.31 -8.78 14.37
C MET A 1 18.87 -8.69 14.85
N GLU A 2 18.44 -7.49 15.28
CA GLU A 2 17.03 -7.26 15.57
C GLU A 2 16.27 -7.50 14.27
N ALA A 3 15.35 -8.47 14.28
CA ALA A 3 14.46 -8.67 13.15
C ALA A 3 13.68 -7.36 12.98
N ASP A 4 13.76 -6.77 11.80
CA ASP A 4 13.02 -5.55 11.44
C ASP A 4 11.52 -5.82 11.61
N VAL A 5 10.99 -5.43 12.77
CA VAL A 5 9.59 -5.62 13.16
C VAL A 5 8.73 -4.57 12.47
N GLN A 6 8.77 -4.55 11.15
CA GLN A 6 7.86 -3.75 10.33
C GLN A 6 6.65 -4.58 9.95
N THR A 7 5.48 -3.99 10.14
CA THR A 7 4.21 -4.47 9.60
C THR A 7 4.31 -4.57 8.06
N PRO A 8 3.51 -5.42 7.40
CA PRO A 8 3.46 -5.46 5.95
C PRO A 8 3.19 -4.09 5.31
N MET A 9 2.37 -3.25 5.97
CA MET A 9 2.07 -1.90 5.47
C MET A 9 3.27 -0.97 5.57
N GLU A 10 3.99 -0.98 6.71
CA GLU A 10 5.20 -0.18 6.90
C GLU A 10 6.30 -0.55 5.89
N ARG A 11 6.40 -1.84 5.52
CA ARG A 11 7.33 -2.28 4.46
C ARG A 11 6.98 -1.68 3.10
N VAL A 12 5.69 -1.55 2.78
CA VAL A 12 5.23 -0.90 1.54
C VAL A 12 5.50 0.60 1.58
N GLU A 13 5.26 1.26 2.73
CA GLU A 13 5.57 2.67 2.94
C GLU A 13 7.08 2.95 2.82
N ARG A 14 7.92 2.06 3.37
CA ARG A 14 9.38 2.12 3.23
C ARG A 14 9.81 1.99 1.77
N LEU A 15 9.28 0.99 1.05
CA LEU A 15 9.56 0.81 -0.37
C LEU A 15 9.17 2.05 -1.19
N TYR A 16 8.04 2.66 -0.88
CA TYR A 16 7.64 3.92 -1.50
C TYR A 16 8.66 5.03 -1.26
N ALA A 17 9.07 5.23 0.00
CA ALA A 17 10.08 6.24 0.35
C ALA A 17 11.42 5.99 -0.38
N ASP A 18 11.85 4.73 -0.49
CA ASP A 18 13.07 4.35 -1.19
C ASP A 18 12.98 4.62 -2.70
N LEU A 19 11.81 4.38 -3.32
CA LEU A 19 11.57 4.70 -4.73
C LEU A 19 11.57 6.22 -4.96
N VAL A 20 10.95 7.01 -4.08
CA VAL A 20 10.99 8.47 -4.16
C VAL A 20 12.43 8.98 -4.08
N LEU A 21 13.21 8.45 -3.13
CA LEU A 21 14.62 8.79 -2.98
C LEU A 21 15.44 8.42 -4.22
N HIS A 22 15.19 7.24 -4.80
CA HIS A 22 15.86 6.76 -6.01
C HIS A 22 15.64 7.70 -7.21
N TYR A 23 14.47 8.31 -7.33
CA TYR A 23 14.17 9.27 -8.39
C TYR A 23 14.84 10.64 -8.20
N GLY A 24 15.46 10.92 -7.04
CA GLY A 24 16.20 12.15 -6.79
C GLY A 24 15.37 13.41 -7.07
N GLU A 25 15.94 14.37 -7.79
CA GLU A 25 15.26 15.62 -8.18
C GLU A 25 14.45 15.50 -9.49
N GLY A 26 14.12 14.28 -9.92
CA GLY A 26 13.28 14.10 -11.10
C GLY A 26 11.86 14.63 -10.85
N ASP A 27 11.31 15.36 -11.84
CA ASP A 27 9.95 15.93 -11.78
C ASP A 27 8.88 14.89 -11.42
N GLN A 28 7.86 15.18 -10.61
CA GLN A 28 6.80 14.22 -10.25
C GLN A 28 7.28 12.87 -9.66
N ARG A 29 8.42 12.83 -8.96
CA ARG A 29 8.99 11.60 -8.37
C ARG A 29 8.01 10.82 -7.50
N GLU A 30 7.19 11.49 -6.70
CA GLU A 30 6.18 10.88 -5.83
C GLU A 30 5.13 10.14 -6.66
N ILE A 31 4.61 10.78 -7.70
CA ILE A 31 3.62 10.18 -8.61
C ILE A 31 4.23 9.00 -9.37
N ARG A 32 5.49 9.10 -9.81
CA ARG A 32 6.18 7.98 -10.48
C ARG A 32 6.36 6.79 -9.54
N ALA A 33 6.78 7.02 -8.30
CA ALA A 33 6.93 5.96 -7.30
C ALA A 33 5.58 5.27 -7.03
N ALA A 34 4.53 6.04 -6.76
CA ALA A 34 3.18 5.52 -6.53
C ALA A 34 2.67 4.73 -7.76
N ALA A 35 2.87 5.25 -8.98
CA ALA A 35 2.46 4.57 -10.19
C ALA A 35 3.17 3.23 -10.40
N LYS A 36 4.47 3.13 -10.07
CA LYS A 36 5.20 1.85 -10.15
C LYS A 36 4.65 0.81 -9.18
N ILE A 37 4.36 1.22 -7.94
CA ILE A 37 3.74 0.33 -6.95
C ILE A 37 2.37 -0.13 -7.45
N LEU A 38 1.54 0.78 -7.96
CA LEU A 38 0.21 0.47 -8.48
C LEU A 38 0.27 -0.52 -9.66
N LEU A 39 1.19 -0.33 -10.62
CA LEU A 39 1.34 -1.23 -11.76
C LEU A 39 1.68 -2.67 -11.32
N VAL A 40 2.58 -2.82 -10.34
CA VAL A 40 2.92 -4.13 -9.77
C VAL A 40 1.72 -4.71 -9.01
N ALA A 41 1.04 -3.91 -8.20
CA ALA A 41 -0.15 -4.34 -7.45
C ALA A 41 -1.25 -4.86 -8.39
N LEU A 42 -1.59 -4.12 -9.44
CA LEU A 42 -2.58 -4.53 -10.45
C LEU A 42 -2.18 -5.85 -11.12
N ALA A 43 -0.90 -6.02 -11.49
CA ALA A 43 -0.42 -7.27 -12.05
C ALA A 43 -0.62 -8.46 -11.08
N LYS A 44 -0.41 -8.24 -9.78
CA LYS A 44 -0.59 -9.25 -8.74
C LYS A 44 -2.06 -9.52 -8.39
N PHE A 45 -2.92 -8.51 -8.39
CA PHE A 45 -4.36 -8.72 -8.28
C PHE A 45 -4.89 -9.59 -9.42
N ARG A 46 -4.48 -9.32 -10.66
CA ARG A 46 -4.84 -10.15 -11.82
C ARG A 46 -4.32 -11.59 -11.69
N GLU A 47 -3.10 -11.76 -11.16
CA GLU A 47 -2.47 -13.08 -11.01
C GLU A 47 -3.08 -13.92 -9.88
N HIS A 48 -3.43 -13.30 -8.75
CA HIS A 48 -3.77 -14.01 -7.52
C HIS A 48 -5.20 -13.79 -7.01
N GLY A 49 -5.91 -12.76 -7.48
CA GLY A 49 -7.20 -12.34 -6.94
C GLY A 49 -8.41 -13.17 -7.42
N GLY A 50 -8.19 -14.16 -8.29
CA GLY A 50 -9.26 -15.03 -8.79
C GLY A 50 -10.27 -14.31 -9.69
N PRO A 51 -11.45 -14.91 -9.94
CA PRO A 51 -12.41 -14.41 -10.94
C PRO A 51 -13.00 -13.02 -10.66
N GLN A 52 -12.88 -12.50 -9.44
CA GLN A 52 -13.54 -11.27 -8.98
C GLN A 52 -12.56 -10.24 -8.42
N TRP A 53 -11.28 -10.31 -8.80
CA TRP A 53 -10.24 -9.43 -8.29
C TRP A 53 -10.56 -7.93 -8.51
N GLU A 54 -11.27 -7.60 -9.59
CA GLU A 54 -11.68 -6.24 -9.94
C GLU A 54 -12.63 -5.63 -8.90
N SER A 55 -13.53 -6.44 -8.32
CA SER A 55 -14.50 -5.98 -7.31
C SER A 55 -13.80 -5.41 -6.07
N LEU A 56 -12.72 -6.06 -5.64
CA LEU A 56 -11.93 -5.61 -4.49
C LEU A 56 -11.17 -4.30 -4.82
N LEU A 57 -10.61 -4.19 -6.03
CA LEU A 57 -9.99 -2.94 -6.48
C LEU A 57 -11.02 -1.80 -6.52
N ASP A 58 -12.20 -2.05 -7.07
CA ASP A 58 -13.29 -1.08 -7.15
C ASP A 58 -13.74 -0.63 -5.76
N GLU A 59 -13.79 -1.51 -4.77
CA GLU A 59 -14.10 -1.13 -3.40
C GLU A 59 -13.10 -0.10 -2.85
N TYR A 60 -11.79 -0.32 -3.03
CA TYR A 60 -10.78 0.63 -2.58
C TYR A 60 -10.86 1.97 -3.31
N VAL A 61 -11.06 1.94 -4.64
CA VAL A 61 -11.19 3.16 -5.45
C VAL A 61 -12.45 3.94 -5.08
N ASN A 62 -13.56 3.25 -4.82
CA ASN A 62 -14.81 3.86 -4.39
C ASN A 62 -14.67 4.47 -2.99
N ALA A 63 -14.01 3.78 -2.06
CA ALA A 63 -13.71 4.31 -0.73
C ALA A 63 -12.90 5.62 -0.84
N LEU A 64 -11.84 5.63 -1.65
CA LEU A 64 -11.03 6.82 -1.87
C LEU A 64 -11.83 8.00 -2.44
N LYS A 65 -12.75 7.74 -3.37
CA LYS A 65 -13.54 8.78 -4.04
C LYS A 65 -14.72 9.30 -3.20
N GLN A 66 -15.38 8.42 -2.46
CA GLN A 66 -16.68 8.70 -1.85
C GLN A 66 -16.60 8.86 -0.33
N ASP A 67 -15.63 8.20 0.33
CA ASP A 67 -15.43 8.26 1.77
C ASP A 67 -13.93 8.22 2.13
N PRO A 68 -13.20 9.33 1.92
CA PRO A 68 -11.77 9.41 2.23
C PRO A 68 -11.48 9.08 3.71
N ALA A 69 -12.39 9.43 4.63
CA ALA A 69 -12.22 9.15 6.05
C ALA A 69 -12.30 7.64 6.36
N ARG A 70 -13.14 6.88 5.67
CA ARG A 70 -13.11 5.41 5.72
C ARG A 70 -11.79 4.87 5.16
N PHE A 71 -11.31 5.41 4.05
CA PHE A 71 -10.05 4.98 3.45
C PHE A 71 -8.86 5.17 4.40
N GLU A 72 -8.76 6.33 5.07
CA GLU A 72 -7.72 6.59 6.08
C GLU A 72 -7.80 5.61 7.27
N ARG A 73 -9.02 5.32 7.76
CA ARG A 73 -9.20 4.31 8.82
C ARG A 73 -8.75 2.91 8.39
N MET A 74 -8.95 2.56 7.11
CA MET A 74 -8.48 1.27 6.58
C MET A 74 -6.95 1.22 6.57
N LEU A 75 -6.26 2.28 6.13
CA LEU A 75 -4.80 2.36 6.17
C LEU A 75 -4.28 2.24 7.60
N GLU A 76 -4.88 2.97 8.54
CA GLU A 76 -4.49 2.93 9.95
C GLU A 76 -4.66 1.55 10.57
N SER A 77 -5.78 0.87 10.27
CA SER A 77 -6.02 -0.49 10.76
C SER A 77 -4.96 -1.48 10.25
N ASN A 78 -4.54 -1.35 8.99
CA ASN A 78 -3.50 -2.20 8.40
C ASN A 78 -2.12 -1.94 9.01
N ARG A 79 -1.85 -0.72 9.48
CA ARG A 79 -0.64 -0.40 10.26
C ARG A 79 -0.70 -0.98 11.67
N ALA A 80 -1.83 -0.87 12.37
CA ALA A 80 -1.96 -1.30 13.76
C ALA A 80 -1.98 -2.84 13.96
N THR A 81 -2.48 -3.61 12.99
CA THR A 81 -2.76 -5.06 13.15
C THR A 81 -1.54 -5.92 13.52
N ALA A 82 -0.30 -5.50 13.20
CA ALA A 82 0.89 -6.25 13.63
C ALA A 82 1.43 -5.82 15.00
N SER A 83 1.17 -4.59 15.45
CA SER A 83 1.60 -4.12 16.77
C SER A 83 0.91 -4.87 17.91
N ASP A 84 -0.36 -5.24 17.71
CA ASP A 84 -1.14 -6.01 18.71
C ASP A 84 -0.79 -7.51 18.74
N GLN A 85 -0.39 -8.12 17.61
CA GLN A 85 0.00 -9.53 17.57
C GLN A 85 1.38 -9.81 18.19
N LEU A 86 2.20 -8.79 18.42
CA LEU A 86 3.49 -8.89 19.12
C LEU A 86 3.38 -8.64 20.64
N LEU A 87 2.20 -8.23 21.12
CA LEU A 87 1.92 -7.99 22.54
C LEU A 87 0.98 -9.04 23.16
N ALA A 88 0.61 -10.08 22.40
CA ALA A 88 -0.28 -11.18 22.81
C ALA A 88 0.47 -12.51 22.99
#